data_AF-A0A453EJ34-F1
#
_entry.id   AF-A0A453EJ34-F1
#
_cell.length_a   1.000
_cell.length_b   1.000
_cell.length_c   1.000
_cell.angle_alpha   90.00
_cell.angle_beta   90.00
_cell.angle_gamma   90.00
#
_symmetry.space_group_name_H-M   'P 1'
#
loop_
_entity.id
_entity.type
_entity.pdbx_description
1 polymer ?
#
loop_
_entity_poly.entity_id
_entity_poly.type
_entity_poly.pdbx_seq_one_letter_code
_entity_poly.pdbx_strand_id
1 'polypeptide(L)'
;PSWREYTVRASAAHFPPGLGKARAKTDAAAAGEAKTMERQHPAVPLLPILLLLALLSPAARGSESPQYATVHAESDFEVRRYRDTVWMSAPSDDISFHVATKLGFHRLFQYLMGANLNSSRISMTTPILTSIVPGAGPLHSSAYFVRLYLPLEFQASPPVPLPELNLHPDRWPGHCVAVRSFSGYARDHNVVEEAEKLAVSLSRTPWVNSTDHPSKNAYSIAQYNSPFRIIGRVNEVWFDVDCRSAGVEAY
;
A
#
# COMPACT_ATOMS: atom_id res chain seq x y z
N PRO A 1 -1.55 -21.09 -15.09
CA PRO A 1 -2.89 -20.53 -15.44
C PRO A 1 -2.94 -19.02 -15.12
N SER A 2 -3.15 -18.20 -16.15
CA SER A 2 -3.05 -16.73 -16.11
C SER A 2 -4.33 -16.06 -15.57
N TRP A 3 -4.14 -14.94 -14.86
CA TRP A 3 -5.08 -14.06 -14.14
C TRP A 3 -6.32 -13.51 -14.89
N ARG A 4 -6.79 -14.10 -16.00
CA ARG A 4 -7.97 -13.64 -16.76
C ARG A 4 -9.30 -14.33 -16.43
N GLU A 5 -9.33 -15.38 -15.63
CA GLU A 5 -10.56 -16.20 -15.46
C GLU A 5 -11.41 -15.90 -14.22
N TYR A 6 -11.00 -14.98 -13.32
CA TYR A 6 -11.73 -14.78 -12.06
C TYR A 6 -12.71 -13.58 -12.01
N THR A 7 -12.86 -12.80 -13.09
CA THR A 7 -13.73 -11.60 -13.12
C THR A 7 -14.88 -11.66 -14.14
N VAL A 8 -15.48 -12.83 -14.37
CA VAL A 8 -16.78 -12.92 -15.05
C VAL A 8 -17.66 -13.95 -14.34
N ARG A 9 -18.25 -13.58 -13.19
CA ARG A 9 -19.52 -14.12 -12.66
C ARG A 9 -19.93 -13.40 -11.37
N ALA A 10 -20.33 -12.15 -11.51
CA ALA A 10 -21.14 -11.45 -10.51
C ALA A 10 -21.82 -10.24 -11.17
N SER A 11 -22.82 -10.49 -12.03
CA SER A 11 -23.96 -9.61 -12.30
C SER A 11 -24.69 -10.10 -13.54
N ALA A 12 -25.72 -10.92 -13.37
CA ALA A 12 -26.80 -11.06 -14.34
C ALA A 12 -27.99 -11.71 -13.62
N ALA A 13 -28.79 -10.88 -12.95
CA ALA A 13 -30.13 -11.24 -12.54
C ALA A 13 -31.12 -10.47 -13.42
N HIS A 14 -31.90 -11.26 -14.16
CA HIS A 14 -33.32 -11.08 -14.49
C HIS A 14 -33.83 -10.33 -15.74
N PHE A 15 -34.76 -11.06 -16.41
CA PHE A 15 -35.92 -10.68 -17.24
C PHE A 15 -35.81 -10.68 -18.79
N PRO A 16 -36.91 -10.99 -19.52
CA PRO A 16 -36.94 -11.79 -20.75
C PRO A 16 -37.21 -10.94 -22.00
N PRO A 17 -37.13 -11.51 -23.23
CA PRO A 17 -37.36 -10.74 -24.44
C PRO A 17 -38.84 -10.76 -24.87
N GLY A 18 -39.37 -9.58 -25.16
CA GLY A 18 -40.74 -9.40 -25.66
C GLY A 18 -40.85 -8.30 -26.72
N LEU A 19 -41.04 -8.77 -27.96
CA LEU A 19 -41.68 -8.16 -29.14
C LEU A 19 -41.09 -6.93 -29.85
N GLY A 20 -40.88 -7.16 -31.15
CA GLY A 20 -40.54 -6.18 -32.17
C GLY A 20 -41.71 -5.35 -32.69
N LYS A 21 -41.32 -4.31 -33.41
CA LYS A 21 -42.13 -3.25 -34.01
C LYS A 21 -43.04 -3.77 -35.14
N ALA A 22 -44.24 -3.19 -35.22
CA ALA A 22 -45.04 -3.14 -36.44
C ALA A 22 -45.46 -1.68 -36.74
N ARG A 23 -45.81 -1.46 -38.00
CA ARG A 23 -45.75 -0.21 -38.77
C ARG A 23 -47.16 0.32 -39.12
N ALA A 24 -47.21 1.62 -39.43
CA ALA A 24 -48.07 2.32 -40.40
C ALA A 24 -49.45 2.89 -40.01
N LYS A 25 -49.58 4.21 -40.33
CA LYS A 25 -50.69 5.03 -40.89
C LYS A 25 -52.05 5.03 -40.14
N THR A 26 -52.78 6.13 -39.97
CA THR A 26 -53.30 7.13 -40.95
C THR A 26 -53.87 8.37 -40.24
N ASP A 27 -53.70 9.53 -40.88
CA ASP A 27 -54.57 10.70 -41.11
C ASP A 27 -55.52 11.37 -40.08
N ALA A 28 -55.44 12.71 -40.15
CA ALA A 28 -56.47 13.77 -40.10
C ALA A 28 -57.21 14.10 -38.78
N ALA A 29 -57.04 15.32 -38.29
CA ALA A 29 -57.99 16.44 -38.45
C ALA A 29 -57.64 17.61 -37.51
N ALA A 30 -57.91 18.83 -37.98
CA ALA A 30 -57.60 20.10 -37.32
C ALA A 30 -58.58 20.48 -36.21
N ALA A 31 -58.08 21.17 -35.18
CA ALA A 31 -58.83 22.18 -34.41
C ALA A 31 -57.82 23.07 -33.69
N GLY A 32 -57.92 24.39 -33.88
CA GLY A 32 -57.07 25.37 -33.22
C GLY A 32 -57.58 25.72 -31.83
N GLU A 33 -56.66 26.04 -30.93
CA GLU A 33 -56.94 26.86 -29.75
C GLU A 33 -55.67 27.60 -29.35
N ALA A 34 -55.76 28.92 -29.30
CA ALA A 34 -54.71 29.79 -28.78
C ALA A 34 -54.97 30.05 -27.31
N LYS A 35 -54.02 29.75 -26.40
CA LYS A 35 -53.84 30.55 -25.19
C LYS A 35 -52.59 30.24 -24.35
N THR A 36 -51.99 31.36 -23.93
CA THR A 36 -51.23 31.60 -22.70
C THR A 36 -49.73 31.28 -22.71
N MET A 37 -48.94 32.35 -22.85
CA MET A 37 -47.50 32.38 -22.67
C MET A 37 -47.18 32.35 -21.17
N GLU A 38 -46.86 31.18 -20.64
CA GLU A 38 -46.33 31.03 -19.28
C GLU A 38 -44.82 31.32 -19.31
N ARG A 39 -44.38 32.28 -18.50
CA ARG A 39 -42.98 32.68 -18.36
C ARG A 39 -42.22 31.55 -17.68
N GLN A 40 -41.53 30.71 -18.45
CA GLN A 40 -40.62 29.70 -17.90
C GLN A 40 -39.43 30.41 -17.24
N HIS A 41 -39.35 30.36 -15.91
CA HIS A 41 -38.12 30.65 -15.20
C HIS A 41 -37.09 29.57 -15.59
N PRO A 42 -35.88 29.92 -16.07
CA PRO A 42 -34.88 28.91 -16.39
C PRO A 42 -34.53 28.17 -15.10
N ALA A 43 -34.87 26.87 -15.06
CA ALA A 43 -34.42 25.99 -14.00
C ALA A 43 -32.88 25.98 -14.02
N VAL A 44 -32.25 26.59 -13.02
CA VAL A 44 -30.80 26.51 -12.85
C VAL A 44 -30.46 25.04 -12.70
N PRO A 45 -29.62 24.45 -13.56
CA PRO A 45 -29.32 23.03 -13.47
C PRO A 45 -28.46 22.82 -12.22
N LEU A 46 -29.07 22.30 -11.14
CA LEU A 46 -28.37 21.95 -9.90
C LEU A 46 -27.45 20.72 -10.07
N LEU A 47 -27.68 19.93 -11.12
CA LEU A 47 -26.93 18.71 -11.44
C LEU A 47 -25.42 18.95 -11.73
N PRO A 48 -25.02 19.91 -12.60
CA PRO A 48 -23.61 20.22 -12.82
C PRO A 48 -22.95 20.83 -11.58
N ILE A 49 -23.69 21.54 -10.72
CA ILE A 49 -23.17 22.11 -9.45
C ILE A 49 -22.92 20.98 -8.43
N LEU A 50 -23.81 19.99 -8.33
CA LEU A 50 -23.59 18.79 -7.51
C LEU A 50 -22.41 17.94 -8.03
N LEU A 51 -22.23 17.82 -9.35
CA LEU A 51 -21.08 17.12 -9.94
C LEU A 51 -19.76 17.86 -9.66
N LEU A 52 -19.78 19.20 -9.66
CA LEU A 52 -18.61 20.02 -9.36
C LEU A 52 -18.24 19.94 -7.87
N LEU A 53 -19.22 19.88 -6.97
CA LEU A 53 -19.02 19.69 -5.52
C LEU A 53 -18.49 18.30 -5.17
N ALA A 54 -18.81 17.26 -5.93
CA ALA A 54 -18.24 15.91 -5.73
C ALA A 54 -16.72 15.86 -6.03
N LEU A 55 -16.22 16.72 -6.92
CA LEU A 55 -14.79 16.87 -7.24
C LEU A 55 -14.01 17.67 -6.17
N LEU A 56 -14.71 18.29 -5.22
CA LEU A 56 -14.15 19.02 -4.08
C LEU A 56 -14.22 18.23 -2.77
N SER A 57 -14.46 16.91 -2.83
CA SER A 57 -14.42 16.03 -1.66
C SER A 57 -13.01 16.04 -1.03
N PRO A 58 -12.83 16.56 0.20
CA PRO A 58 -11.54 16.49 0.86
C PRO A 58 -11.32 15.11 1.48
N ALA A 59 -10.06 14.69 1.46
CA ALA A 59 -9.46 13.49 2.04
C ALA A 59 -9.61 12.19 1.21
N ALA A 60 -8.68 12.00 0.28
CA ALA A 60 -8.04 10.70 0.18
C ALA A 60 -7.49 10.37 1.57
N ARG A 61 -8.23 9.59 2.37
CA ARG A 61 -7.64 8.98 3.56
C ARG A 61 -6.51 8.10 3.05
N GLY A 62 -5.27 8.55 3.29
CA GLY A 62 -4.09 7.76 2.99
C GLY A 62 -4.26 6.38 3.62
N SER A 63 -3.72 5.37 2.94
CA SER A 63 -3.57 4.05 3.56
C SER A 63 -2.79 4.20 4.86
N GLU A 64 -3.25 3.59 5.95
CA GLU A 64 -2.62 3.72 7.26
C GLU A 64 -1.14 3.33 7.18
N SER A 65 -0.29 4.05 7.92
CA SER A 65 1.15 3.88 7.92
C SER A 65 1.73 3.89 9.34
N PRO A 66 2.89 3.24 9.55
CA PRO A 66 3.56 3.26 10.84
C PRO A 66 3.90 4.69 11.27
N GLN A 67 3.53 5.04 12.50
CA GLN A 67 3.72 6.37 13.07
C GLN A 67 5.19 6.59 13.47
N TYR A 68 5.75 7.74 13.09
CA TYR A 68 7.11 8.13 13.45
C TYR A 68 7.22 9.63 13.73
N ALA A 69 8.31 10.03 14.38
CA ALA A 69 8.78 11.40 14.42
C ALA A 69 10.16 11.48 13.74
N THR A 70 10.36 12.48 12.88
CA THR A 70 11.70 12.75 12.31
C THR A 70 12.57 13.37 13.41
N VAL A 71 13.69 12.71 13.72
CA VAL A 71 14.65 13.17 14.74
C VAL A 71 15.86 13.86 14.12
N HIS A 72 16.13 13.59 12.84
CA HIS A 72 17.17 14.24 12.06
C HIS A 72 16.78 14.27 10.59
N ALA A 73 17.17 15.32 9.87
CA ALA A 73 16.95 15.42 8.44
C ALA A 73 18.17 16.02 7.76
N GLU A 74 18.61 15.37 6.68
CA GLU A 74 19.61 15.84 5.74
C GLU A 74 18.97 16.05 4.37
N SER A 75 19.75 16.54 3.41
CA SER A 75 19.27 16.75 2.04
C SER A 75 18.83 15.47 1.30
N ASP A 76 19.39 14.31 1.67
CA ASP A 76 19.24 13.05 0.94
C ASP A 76 18.73 11.88 1.80
N PHE A 77 18.74 12.01 3.12
CA PHE A 77 18.13 11.05 4.04
C PHE A 77 17.54 11.73 5.27
N GLU A 78 16.71 11.01 6.02
CA GLU A 78 16.24 11.42 7.34
C GLU A 78 16.35 10.26 8.33
N VAL A 79 16.38 10.57 9.62
CA VAL A 79 16.30 9.57 10.69
C VAL A 79 14.95 9.72 11.37
N ARG A 80 14.19 8.63 11.39
CA ARG A 80 12.84 8.55 11.92
C ARG A 80 12.83 7.66 13.15
N ARG A 81 12.24 8.14 14.25
CA ARG A 81 11.93 7.30 15.43
C ARG A 81 10.52 6.76 15.27
N TYR A 82 10.40 5.47 14.97
CA TYR A 82 9.12 4.76 14.92
C TYR A 82 8.64 4.40 16.31
N ARG A 83 7.31 4.38 16.49
CA ARG A 83 6.66 3.82 17.68
C ARG A 83 6.69 2.29 17.65
N ASP A 84 6.23 1.68 18.72
CA ASP A 84 5.94 0.25 18.74
C ASP A 84 4.95 -0.10 17.63
N THR A 85 5.28 -1.13 16.85
CA THR A 85 4.46 -1.58 15.73
C THR A 85 4.40 -3.10 15.65
N VAL A 86 3.30 -3.60 15.11
CA VAL A 86 3.13 -4.98 14.72
C VAL A 86 2.96 -5.04 13.22
N TRP A 87 3.75 -5.92 12.63
CA TRP A 87 3.72 -6.28 11.22
C TRP A 87 3.26 -7.72 11.09
N MET A 88 2.66 -8.06 9.95
CA MET A 88 2.52 -9.45 9.54
C MET A 88 3.66 -9.77 8.57
N SER A 89 4.40 -10.83 8.84
CA SER A 89 5.65 -11.17 8.17
C SER A 89 5.54 -12.48 7.40
N ALA A 90 6.06 -12.48 6.18
CA ALA A 90 6.11 -13.58 5.24
C ALA A 90 7.58 -13.90 4.91
N PRO A 91 8.18 -14.96 5.48
CA PRO A 91 9.55 -15.35 5.20
C PRO A 91 9.67 -15.96 3.80
N SER A 92 10.81 -15.79 3.15
CA SER A 92 11.09 -16.25 1.79
C SER A 92 12.57 -16.57 1.62
N ASP A 93 12.89 -17.82 1.26
CA ASP A 93 14.25 -18.29 0.98
C ASP A 93 14.68 -18.06 -0.49
N ASP A 94 13.90 -17.28 -1.24
CA ASP A 94 14.22 -16.91 -2.61
C ASP A 94 15.42 -15.95 -2.65
N ILE A 95 16.26 -16.06 -3.67
CA ILE A 95 17.43 -15.19 -3.86
C ILE A 95 17.06 -13.85 -4.51
N SER A 96 15.92 -13.78 -5.20
CA SER A 96 15.44 -12.57 -5.86
C SER A 96 14.54 -11.76 -4.91
N PHE A 97 14.95 -10.52 -4.66
CA PHE A 97 14.13 -9.50 -4.01
C PHE A 97 12.75 -9.37 -4.67
N HIS A 98 12.72 -9.31 -6.01
CA HIS A 98 11.46 -9.10 -6.74
C HIS A 98 10.50 -10.28 -6.57
N VAL A 99 11.00 -11.51 -6.72
CA VAL A 99 10.20 -12.72 -6.58
C VAL A 99 9.76 -12.91 -5.12
N ALA A 100 10.68 -12.77 -4.16
CA ALA A 100 10.37 -12.83 -2.74
C ALA A 100 9.27 -11.84 -2.35
N THR A 101 9.41 -10.57 -2.75
CA THR A 101 8.41 -9.52 -2.51
C THR A 101 7.04 -9.92 -3.06
N LYS A 102 6.99 -10.39 -4.31
CA LYS A 102 5.74 -10.73 -4.98
C LYS A 102 5.02 -11.91 -4.30
N LEU A 103 5.75 -12.97 -3.99
CA LEU A 103 5.19 -14.17 -3.36
C LEU A 103 4.81 -13.93 -1.89
N GLY A 104 5.65 -13.20 -1.14
CA GLY A 104 5.35 -12.79 0.23
C GLY A 104 4.11 -11.90 0.29
N PHE A 105 4.05 -10.86 -0.54
CA PHE A 105 2.89 -9.98 -0.62
C PHE A 105 1.61 -10.72 -1.01
N HIS A 106 1.68 -11.70 -1.92
CA HIS A 106 0.52 -12.49 -2.29
C HIS A 106 -0.09 -13.22 -1.08
N ARG A 107 0.73 -13.82 -0.22
CA ARG A 107 0.27 -14.48 1.01
C ARG A 107 -0.30 -13.48 2.02
N LEU A 108 0.37 -12.34 2.21
CA LEU A 108 -0.12 -11.24 3.05
C LEU A 108 -1.47 -10.70 2.55
N PHE A 109 -1.65 -10.62 1.23
CA PHE A 109 -2.91 -10.18 0.63
C PHE A 109 -4.04 -11.19 0.87
N GLN A 110 -3.78 -12.50 0.78
CA GLN A 110 -4.77 -13.51 1.16
C GLN A 110 -5.20 -13.35 2.62
N TYR A 111 -4.24 -13.14 3.53
CA TYR A 111 -4.49 -12.87 4.94
C TYR A 111 -5.39 -11.63 5.16
N LEU A 112 -5.08 -10.52 4.48
CA LEU A 112 -5.91 -9.29 4.49
C LEU A 112 -7.34 -9.55 4.01
N MET A 113 -7.50 -10.44 3.04
CA MET A 113 -8.79 -10.75 2.42
C MET A 113 -9.64 -11.76 3.19
N GLY A 114 -9.17 -12.23 4.34
CA GLY A 114 -9.91 -13.13 5.24
C GLY A 114 -9.31 -14.51 5.43
N ALA A 115 -8.11 -14.80 4.90
CA ALA A 115 -7.42 -16.06 5.16
C ALA A 115 -6.72 -16.04 6.54
N ASN A 116 -7.54 -15.89 7.59
CA ASN A 116 -7.19 -15.93 9.00
C ASN A 116 -8.33 -16.62 9.77
N LEU A 117 -8.07 -17.08 11.00
CA LEU A 117 -9.02 -17.93 11.74
C LEU A 117 -10.40 -17.30 11.96
N ASN A 118 -10.49 -15.97 11.99
CA ASN A 118 -11.74 -15.26 12.21
C ASN A 118 -12.41 -14.76 10.92
N SER A 119 -11.84 -15.07 9.75
CA SER A 119 -12.28 -14.54 8.45
C SER A 119 -12.35 -13.00 8.40
N SER A 120 -11.57 -12.32 9.26
CA SER A 120 -11.57 -10.87 9.36
C SER A 120 -10.98 -10.25 8.11
N ARG A 121 -11.65 -9.24 7.55
CA ARG A 121 -11.08 -8.39 6.51
C ARG A 121 -10.28 -7.28 7.15
N ILE A 122 -9.06 -7.08 6.67
CA ILE A 122 -8.12 -6.11 7.22
C ILE A 122 -7.85 -5.07 6.12
N SER A 123 -7.88 -3.79 6.48
CA SER A 123 -7.61 -2.71 5.53
C SER A 123 -6.15 -2.73 5.07
N MET A 124 -5.91 -2.43 3.79
CA MET A 124 -4.55 -2.29 3.24
C MET A 124 -3.84 -1.11 3.89
N THR A 125 -2.57 -1.31 4.23
CA THR A 125 -1.64 -0.32 4.81
C THR A 125 -0.45 -0.10 3.88
N THR A 126 0.34 0.94 4.17
CA THR A 126 1.60 1.21 3.47
C THR A 126 2.70 1.61 4.45
N PRO A 127 3.98 1.33 4.16
CA PRO A 127 4.49 0.62 2.99
C PRO A 127 4.44 -0.90 3.11
N ILE A 128 4.68 -1.61 1.99
CA ILE A 128 5.15 -2.99 2.03
C ILE A 128 6.66 -2.96 2.22
N LEU A 129 7.14 -3.58 3.29
CA LEU A 129 8.57 -3.70 3.57
C LEU A 129 9.08 -5.05 3.09
N THR A 130 10.21 -5.07 2.40
CA THR A 130 10.97 -6.29 2.14
C THR A 130 12.37 -6.11 2.72
N SER A 131 12.70 -6.90 3.74
CA SER A 131 14.01 -6.86 4.41
C SER A 131 14.85 -8.07 4.01
N ILE A 132 16.15 -7.88 3.88
CA ILE A 132 17.12 -8.96 3.71
C ILE A 132 17.83 -9.26 5.03
N VAL A 133 17.85 -10.52 5.44
CA VAL A 133 18.46 -11.00 6.67
C VAL A 133 19.59 -11.98 6.31
N PRO A 134 20.86 -11.57 6.47
CA PRO A 134 22.00 -12.46 6.26
C PRO A 134 21.96 -13.67 7.20
N GLY A 135 22.31 -14.86 6.69
CA GLY A 135 22.40 -16.07 7.50
C GLY A 135 21.07 -16.75 7.88
N ALA A 136 19.92 -16.16 7.52
CA ALA A 136 18.60 -16.72 7.82
C ALA A 136 18.08 -17.69 6.77
N GLY A 137 18.74 -17.79 5.62
CA GLY A 137 18.39 -18.72 4.54
C GLY A 137 19.05 -20.09 4.68
N PRO A 138 18.71 -21.03 3.78
CA PRO A 138 19.31 -22.36 3.74
C PRO A 138 20.83 -22.29 3.64
N LEU A 139 21.52 -23.18 4.36
CA LEU A 139 23.00 -23.23 4.38
C LEU A 139 23.64 -21.88 4.78
N HIS A 140 23.02 -21.11 5.67
CA HIS A 140 23.47 -19.78 6.10
C HIS A 140 23.54 -18.72 4.99
N SER A 141 22.76 -18.90 3.91
CA SER A 141 22.53 -17.83 2.92
C SER A 141 21.64 -16.72 3.49
N SER A 142 21.42 -15.65 2.72
CA SER A 142 20.45 -14.62 3.09
C SER A 142 19.02 -15.08 2.80
N ALA A 143 18.06 -14.62 3.61
CA ALA A 143 16.63 -14.78 3.34
C ALA A 143 15.93 -13.41 3.32
N TYR A 144 14.80 -13.34 2.61
CA TYR A 144 13.94 -12.16 2.60
C TYR A 144 12.74 -12.34 3.55
N PHE A 145 12.32 -11.23 4.14
CA PHE A 145 11.11 -11.14 4.94
C PHE A 145 10.25 -10.01 4.41
N VAL A 146 9.08 -10.35 3.88
CA VAL A 146 8.12 -9.39 3.37
C VAL A 146 7.11 -9.08 4.46
N ARG A 147 6.90 -7.81 4.75
CA ARG A 147 6.13 -7.35 5.90
C ARG A 147 5.06 -6.35 5.48
N LEU A 148 3.92 -6.46 6.14
CA LEU A 148 2.79 -5.56 6.03
C LEU A 148 2.47 -4.98 7.40
N TYR A 149 2.36 -3.66 7.49
CA TYR A 149 1.95 -2.97 8.72
C TYR A 149 0.51 -3.35 9.06
N LEU A 150 0.21 -3.73 10.31
CA LEU A 150 -1.19 -3.96 10.69
C LEU A 150 -1.87 -2.64 11.05
N PRO A 151 -3.12 -2.39 10.63
CA PRO A 151 -3.89 -1.24 11.09
C PRO A 151 -3.96 -1.15 12.62
N LEU A 152 -4.18 0.04 13.17
CA LEU A 152 -4.22 0.32 14.60
C LEU A 152 -5.18 -0.61 15.35
N GLU A 153 -6.30 -0.98 14.73
CA GLU A 153 -7.29 -1.90 15.30
C GLU A 153 -6.72 -3.31 15.60
N PHE A 154 -5.68 -3.73 14.88
CA PHE A 154 -5.06 -5.05 15.01
C PHE A 154 -3.67 -5.04 15.66
N GLN A 155 -3.17 -3.87 16.11
CA GLN A 155 -1.86 -3.75 16.76
C GLN A 155 -1.78 -4.54 18.08
N ALA A 156 -2.85 -4.55 18.87
CA ALA A 156 -2.89 -5.30 20.13
C ALA A 156 -3.01 -6.82 19.87
N SER A 157 -4.00 -7.20 19.08
CA SER A 157 -4.36 -8.61 18.83
C SER A 157 -4.56 -8.87 17.32
N PRO A 158 -3.48 -9.18 16.58
CA PRO A 158 -3.57 -9.58 15.19
C PRO A 158 -4.44 -10.83 15.00
N PRO A 159 -5.30 -10.89 13.97
CA PRO A 159 -5.93 -12.13 13.55
C PRO A 159 -4.88 -13.21 13.28
N VAL A 160 -5.14 -14.43 13.73
CA VAL A 160 -4.20 -15.55 13.54
C VAL A 160 -4.27 -16.00 12.08
N PRO A 161 -3.16 -15.95 11.31
CA PRO A 161 -3.16 -16.38 9.91
C PRO A 161 -3.41 -17.89 9.80
N LEU A 162 -3.94 -18.33 8.67
CA LEU A 162 -4.05 -19.76 8.40
C LEU A 162 -2.64 -20.40 8.24
N PRO A 163 -2.40 -21.61 8.77
CA PRO A 163 -1.07 -22.24 8.77
C PRO A 163 -0.42 -22.35 7.39
N GLU A 164 -1.22 -22.61 6.34
CA GLU A 164 -0.75 -22.75 4.96
C GLU A 164 -0.13 -21.48 4.36
N LEU A 165 -0.42 -20.30 4.94
CA LEU A 165 0.18 -19.05 4.49
C LEU A 165 1.62 -18.89 5.00
N ASN A 166 2.01 -19.61 6.05
CA ASN A 166 3.30 -19.47 6.72
C ASN A 166 3.62 -17.99 7.02
N LEU A 167 2.70 -17.35 7.76
CA LEU A 167 2.82 -15.96 8.20
C LEU A 167 2.96 -15.92 9.72
N HIS A 168 3.69 -14.93 10.22
CA HIS A 168 3.83 -14.71 11.65
C HIS A 168 3.75 -13.22 11.98
N PRO A 169 3.10 -12.85 13.11
CA PRO A 169 3.18 -11.49 13.61
C PRO A 169 4.61 -11.19 14.05
N ASP A 170 5.13 -10.05 13.61
CA ASP A 170 6.46 -9.54 13.93
C ASP A 170 6.30 -8.22 14.69
N ARG A 171 6.66 -8.23 15.98
CA ARG A 171 6.49 -7.09 16.88
C ARG A 171 7.80 -6.31 16.96
N TRP A 172 7.78 -5.08 16.49
CA TRP A 172 8.92 -4.18 16.49
C TRP A 172 8.74 -3.17 17.63
N PRO A 173 9.60 -3.20 18.67
CA PRO A 173 9.63 -2.10 19.64
C PRO A 173 10.06 -0.82 18.94
N GLY A 174 9.74 0.33 19.53
CA GLY A 174 10.15 1.64 19.00
C GLY A 174 11.65 1.70 18.77
N HIS A 175 12.05 2.04 17.54
CA HIS A 175 13.43 2.07 17.08
C HIS A 175 13.64 3.22 16.08
N CYS A 176 14.91 3.55 15.82
CA CYS A 176 15.25 4.55 14.84
C CYS A 176 15.65 3.91 13.52
N VAL A 177 15.21 4.52 12.44
CA VAL A 177 15.48 4.07 11.08
C VAL A 177 15.98 5.27 10.28
N ALA A 178 17.15 5.12 9.67
CA ALA A 178 17.62 6.02 8.63
C ALA A 178 16.93 5.66 7.31
N VAL A 179 16.37 6.66 6.65
CA VAL A 179 15.53 6.51 5.47
C VAL A 179 16.01 7.39 4.34
N ARG A 180 16.21 6.79 3.16
CA ARG A 180 16.44 7.53 1.92
C ARG A 180 15.39 7.15 0.87
N SER A 181 14.75 8.16 0.30
CA SER A 181 13.76 7.99 -0.77
C SER A 181 14.42 7.83 -2.14
N PHE A 182 13.82 7.02 -3.00
CA PHE A 182 14.22 6.87 -4.39
C PHE A 182 13.00 6.61 -5.30
N SER A 183 13.17 6.94 -6.58
CA SER A 183 12.11 6.84 -7.58
C SER A 183 12.23 5.59 -8.45
N GLY A 184 11.22 5.33 -9.27
CA GLY A 184 11.20 4.18 -10.18
C GLY A 184 10.73 2.88 -9.52
N TYR A 185 11.08 1.73 -10.10
CA TYR A 185 10.72 0.43 -9.55
C TYR A 185 11.87 -0.13 -8.72
N ALA A 186 11.57 -0.63 -7.51
CA ALA A 186 12.50 -1.48 -6.78
C ALA A 186 12.61 -2.86 -7.46
N ARG A 187 13.81 -3.24 -7.85
CA ARG A 187 14.16 -4.47 -8.57
C ARG A 187 15.52 -4.99 -8.10
N ASP A 188 15.79 -6.26 -8.40
CA ASP A 188 17.05 -6.90 -7.99
C ASP A 188 18.31 -6.14 -8.43
N HIS A 189 18.26 -5.48 -9.60
CA HIS A 189 19.39 -4.75 -10.14
C HIS A 189 19.67 -3.39 -9.49
N ASN A 190 18.75 -2.82 -8.69
CA ASN A 190 18.92 -1.46 -8.14
C ASN A 190 18.78 -1.35 -6.62
N VAL A 191 18.12 -2.29 -5.93
CA VAL A 191 17.89 -2.16 -4.48
C VAL A 191 19.19 -2.13 -3.67
N VAL A 192 20.22 -2.85 -4.12
CA VAL A 192 21.55 -2.84 -3.49
C VAL A 192 22.23 -1.49 -3.71
N GLU A 193 22.18 -0.94 -4.92
CA GLU A 193 22.76 0.37 -5.23
C GLU A 193 22.11 1.49 -4.38
N GLU A 194 20.79 1.44 -4.19
CA GLU A 194 20.10 2.43 -3.35
C GLU A 194 20.44 2.27 -1.86
N ALA A 195 20.70 1.05 -1.40
CA ALA A 195 21.20 0.78 -0.05
C ALA A 195 22.64 1.30 0.14
N GLU A 196 23.52 1.08 -0.82
CA GLU A 196 24.89 1.62 -0.82
C GLU A 196 24.90 3.15 -0.76
N LYS A 197 24.02 3.82 -1.53
CA LYS A 197 23.87 5.28 -1.46
C LYS A 197 23.50 5.76 -0.06
N LEU A 198 22.58 5.09 0.63
CA LEU A 198 22.25 5.42 2.01
C LEU A 198 23.44 5.16 2.95
N ALA A 199 24.15 4.04 2.81
CA ALA A 199 25.35 3.73 3.59
C ALA A 199 26.42 4.82 3.46
N VAL A 200 26.69 5.27 2.23
CA VAL A 200 27.64 6.36 1.94
C VAL A 200 27.19 7.67 2.61
N SER A 201 25.89 7.97 2.57
CA SER A 201 25.33 9.17 3.20
C SER A 201 25.55 9.14 4.72
N LEU A 202 25.30 7.99 5.36
CA LEU A 202 25.49 7.79 6.79
C LEU A 202 26.97 7.79 7.22
N SER A 203 27.90 7.39 6.35
CA SER A 203 29.33 7.31 6.68
C SER A 203 29.98 8.63 7.11
N ARG A 204 29.34 9.76 6.80
CA ARG A 204 29.80 11.12 7.13
C ARG A 204 29.09 11.72 8.35
N THR A 205 28.33 10.90 9.07
CA THR A 205 27.46 11.34 10.16
C THR A 205 27.73 10.54 11.44
N PRO A 206 27.17 10.95 12.60
CA PRO A 206 27.26 10.17 13.83
C PRO A 206 26.74 8.72 13.72
N TRP A 207 25.92 8.42 12.70
CA TRP A 207 25.35 7.09 12.47
C TRP A 207 26.26 6.11 11.71
N VAL A 208 27.50 6.47 11.38
CA VAL A 208 28.44 5.60 10.65
C VAL A 208 28.62 4.21 11.27
N ASN A 209 28.62 4.12 12.60
CA ASN A 209 28.75 2.85 13.33
C ASN A 209 27.40 2.34 13.88
N SER A 210 26.30 3.05 13.58
CA SER A 210 24.96 2.69 14.09
C SER A 210 24.34 1.51 13.35
N THR A 211 24.94 1.06 12.24
CA THR A 211 24.56 -0.17 11.53
C THR A 211 24.81 -1.44 12.34
N ASP A 212 25.57 -1.37 13.45
CA ASP A 212 25.73 -2.46 14.43
C ASP A 212 24.55 -2.57 15.42
N HIS A 213 23.46 -1.82 15.19
CA HIS A 213 22.21 -2.03 15.92
C HIS A 213 21.80 -3.51 15.80
N PRO A 214 21.28 -4.16 16.86
CA PRO A 214 20.99 -5.60 16.89
C PRO A 214 19.87 -6.07 15.93
N SER A 215 19.49 -5.23 14.96
CA SER A 215 18.66 -5.66 13.85
C SER A 215 19.37 -6.77 13.08
N LYS A 216 18.62 -7.81 12.77
CA LYS A 216 19.10 -8.89 11.90
C LYS A 216 19.04 -8.48 10.43
N ASN A 217 18.37 -7.38 10.11
CA ASN A 217 18.20 -6.91 8.73
C ASN A 217 19.48 -6.17 8.30
N ALA A 218 20.03 -6.51 7.13
CA ALA A 218 21.08 -5.66 6.54
C ALA A 218 20.49 -4.35 6.00
N TYR A 219 19.33 -4.44 5.34
CA TYR A 219 18.51 -3.28 4.95
C TYR A 219 17.07 -3.72 4.65
N SER A 220 16.16 -2.74 4.57
CA SER A 220 14.79 -2.95 4.09
C SER A 220 14.43 -1.99 2.96
N ILE A 221 13.58 -2.44 2.05
CA ILE A 221 12.99 -1.61 1.00
C ILE A 221 11.51 -1.43 1.29
N ALA A 222 11.08 -0.19 1.50
CA ALA A 222 9.68 0.21 1.65
C ALA A 222 9.10 0.62 0.29
N GLN A 223 8.01 -0.04 -0.13
CA GLN A 223 7.30 0.27 -1.36
C GLN A 223 5.89 0.76 -1.02
N TYR A 224 5.58 2.02 -1.36
CA TYR A 224 4.31 2.68 -1.01
C TYR A 224 3.22 2.49 -2.05
N ASN A 225 3.61 2.15 -3.28
CA ASN A 225 2.68 2.17 -4.41
C ASN A 225 2.26 0.77 -4.82
N SER A 226 0.97 0.64 -5.14
CA SER A 226 0.41 -0.54 -5.83
C SER A 226 1.27 -0.95 -7.03
N PRO A 227 1.44 -2.25 -7.30
CA PRO A 227 2.25 -2.74 -8.41
C PRO A 227 1.80 -2.21 -9.79
N PHE A 228 0.56 -1.74 -9.93
CA PHE A 228 0.02 -1.19 -11.19
C PHE A 228 0.26 0.31 -11.37
N ARG A 229 0.79 1.02 -10.36
CA ARG A 229 1.12 2.46 -10.50
C ARG A 229 2.42 2.61 -11.28
N ILE A 230 2.36 3.23 -12.46
CA ILE A 230 3.51 3.34 -13.36
C ILE A 230 4.35 4.61 -13.10
N ILE A 231 3.72 5.76 -12.82
CA ILE A 231 4.38 7.06 -12.66
C ILE A 231 4.27 7.54 -11.20
N GLY A 232 5.28 8.28 -10.73
CA GLY A 232 5.28 8.87 -9.39
C GLY A 232 5.40 7.83 -8.28
N ARG A 233 6.18 6.78 -8.54
CA ARG A 233 6.49 5.76 -7.52
C ARG A 233 7.49 6.32 -6.52
N VAL A 234 7.21 6.13 -5.24
CA VAL A 234 8.06 6.44 -4.11
C VAL A 234 8.40 5.12 -3.43
N ASN A 235 9.69 4.82 -3.38
CA ASN A 235 10.21 3.75 -2.56
C ASN A 235 11.26 4.35 -1.61
N GLU A 236 11.57 3.61 -0.57
CA GLU A 236 12.55 4.04 0.43
C GLU A 236 13.48 2.88 0.78
N VAL A 237 14.74 3.18 1.07
CA VAL A 237 15.68 2.26 1.70
C VAL A 237 15.81 2.62 3.17
N TRP A 238 15.74 1.61 4.03
CA TRP A 238 15.68 1.72 5.49
C TRP A 238 16.82 0.95 6.13
N PHE A 239 17.61 1.64 6.96
CA PHE A 239 18.63 1.05 7.83
C PHE A 239 18.23 1.29 9.29
N ASP A 240 18.24 0.24 10.11
CA ASP A 240 18.08 0.39 11.55
C ASP A 240 19.33 1.08 12.13
N VAL A 241 19.12 2.10 12.96
CA VAL A 241 20.18 2.91 13.55
C VAL A 241 19.90 3.18 15.03
N ASP A 242 20.95 3.47 15.80
CA ASP A 242 20.79 3.91 17.19
C ASP A 242 20.20 5.33 17.25
N CYS A 243 19.14 5.48 18.02
CA CYS A 243 18.52 6.77 18.32
C CYS A 243 19.48 7.73 19.08
N ARG A 244 20.41 7.19 19.87
CA ARG A 244 21.33 7.99 20.72
C ARG A 244 22.36 8.74 19.90
N SER A 245 22.71 8.23 18.73
CA SER A 245 23.64 8.89 17.79
C SER A 245 23.11 10.23 17.27
N ALA A 246 21.80 10.49 17.43
CA ALA A 246 21.19 11.78 17.10
C ALA A 246 21.51 12.91 18.10
N GLY A 247 22.21 12.63 19.20
CA GLY A 247 22.40 13.60 20.29
C GLY A 247 21.11 13.90 21.07
N VAL A 248 20.05 13.14 20.84
CA VAL A 248 18.80 13.24 21.60
C VAL A 248 18.92 12.32 22.80
N GLU A 249 19.43 12.86 23.92
CA GLU A 249 19.22 12.26 25.23
C GLU A 249 17.70 12.10 25.44
N ALA A 250 17.29 10.87 25.72
CA ALA A 250 15.91 10.53 26.00
C ALA A 250 15.46 11.28 27.26
N TYR A 251 14.56 12.25 27.09
CA TYR A 251 13.69 12.76 28.15
C TYR A 251 12.43 11.91 28.25
#